data_AF-A0A534AQM4-F1
#
_entry.id   AF-A0A534AQM4-F1
#
_cell.length_a   1.000
_cell.length_b   1.000
_cell.length_c   1.000
_cell.angle_alpha   90.00
_cell.angle_beta   90.00
_cell.angle_gamma   90.00
#
_symmetry.space_group_name_H-M   'P 1'
#
loop_
_entity.id
_entity.type
_entity.pdbx_description
1 polymer ?
#
loop_
_entity_poly.entity_id
_entity_poly.type
_entity_poly.pdbx_seq_one_letter_code
_entity_poly.pdbx_strand_id
1 'polypeptide(L)'
;MRNGFSAVMRIASMSFIVAVFGAAGVMPGTKVAFADSLPVRMCSESPSAPACAAVRGDRSEGWVPQTRSEVMVQHGVVSTVQPLAAMAGARILMQGGNAIDAAVA
;
A
#
# COMPACT_ATOMS: atom_id res chain seq x y z
N MET A 1 33.35 -28.06 -34.53
CA MET A 1 33.08 -29.50 -34.28
C MET A 1 32.07 -29.58 -33.14
N ARG A 2 30.79 -29.86 -33.46
CA ARG A 2 29.97 -30.95 -32.91
C ARG A 2 29.84 -30.94 -31.37
N ASN A 3 28.79 -30.38 -30.76
CA ASN A 3 27.38 -30.83 -30.63
C ASN A 3 27.15 -31.94 -29.57
N GLY A 4 26.16 -31.72 -28.68
CA GLY A 4 25.40 -32.76 -27.94
C GLY A 4 25.80 -32.90 -26.46
N PHE A 5 24.91 -33.06 -25.47
CA PHE A 5 23.59 -33.70 -25.47
C PHE A 5 22.70 -33.22 -24.30
N SER A 6 21.38 -33.22 -24.54
CA SER A 6 20.28 -32.91 -23.62
C SER A 6 19.92 -34.06 -22.66
N ALA A 7 19.12 -33.73 -21.63
CA ALA A 7 17.96 -34.46 -21.05
C ALA A 7 17.96 -34.35 -19.51
N VAL A 8 17.03 -33.64 -18.86
CA VAL A 8 15.61 -33.98 -18.59
C VAL A 8 15.45 -35.23 -17.71
N MET A 9 14.59 -35.10 -16.69
CA MET A 9 14.07 -36.13 -15.77
C MET A 9 15.04 -36.45 -14.60
N ARG A 10 14.70 -36.17 -13.34
CA ARG A 10 13.66 -36.89 -12.60
C ARG A 10 13.07 -36.07 -11.45
N ILE A 11 11.77 -35.83 -11.58
CA ILE A 11 10.84 -35.66 -10.46
C ILE A 11 10.72 -37.04 -9.77
N ALA A 12 11.08 -37.09 -8.50
CA ALA A 12 10.64 -38.10 -7.53
C ALA A 12 10.60 -37.36 -6.18
N SER A 13 9.46 -36.84 -5.76
CA SER A 13 8.47 -37.57 -4.96
C SER A 13 9.14 -38.48 -3.93
N MET A 14 9.39 -37.93 -2.74
CA MET A 14 9.26 -38.69 -1.50
C MET A 14 9.21 -37.71 -0.33
N SER A 15 7.98 -37.32 0.02
CA SER A 15 7.65 -36.95 1.38
C SER A 15 7.92 -38.17 2.26
N PHE A 16 8.99 -38.14 3.04
CA PHE A 16 9.11 -38.98 4.22
C PHE A 16 9.48 -38.09 5.40
N ILE A 17 8.54 -38.05 6.32
CA ILE A 17 8.47 -37.23 7.51
C ILE A 17 9.44 -37.81 8.56
N VAL A 18 9.96 -36.91 9.41
CA VAL A 18 10.31 -37.10 10.83
C VAL A 18 11.81 -37.05 11.18
N ALA A 19 12.06 -36.20 12.20
CA ALA A 19 13.27 -36.00 13.00
C ALA A 19 14.38 -35.24 12.26
N VAL A 20 14.75 -34.01 12.66
CA VAL A 20 15.31 -33.74 13.98
C VAL A 20 14.87 -32.37 14.50
N PHE A 21 14.13 -32.40 15.61
CA PHE A 21 14.11 -31.31 16.59
C PHE A 21 15.55 -31.04 17.04
N GLY A 22 16.06 -29.82 16.86
CA GLY A 22 17.33 -29.43 17.50
C GLY A 22 18.22 -28.50 16.71
N ALA A 23 17.76 -27.29 16.45
CA ALA A 23 18.62 -26.10 16.50
C ALA A 23 17.70 -24.88 16.58
N ALA A 24 17.57 -24.36 17.79
CA ALA A 24 17.03 -23.03 18.03
C ALA A 24 17.96 -22.00 17.36
N GLY A 25 17.81 -21.81 16.06
CA GLY A 25 18.27 -20.64 15.36
C GLY A 25 17.32 -19.50 15.71
N VAL A 26 17.58 -18.85 16.85
CA VAL A 26 17.04 -17.52 17.13
C VAL A 26 17.44 -16.63 15.95
N MET A 27 16.49 -16.33 15.07
CA MET A 27 16.59 -15.18 14.16
C MET A 27 16.25 -13.96 15.03
N PRO A 28 17.23 -13.12 15.41
CA PRO A 28 16.92 -11.87 16.09
C PRO A 28 16.52 -10.89 14.99
N GLY A 29 15.22 -10.76 14.69
CA GLY A 29 14.84 -9.74 13.71
C GLY A 29 13.38 -9.63 13.27
N THR A 30 12.52 -10.63 13.47
CA THR A 30 11.11 -10.48 13.10
C THR A 30 10.38 -9.65 14.16
N LYS A 31 10.47 -8.33 14.03
CA LYS A 31 9.53 -7.41 14.67
C LYS A 31 8.16 -7.63 14.03
N VAL A 32 7.35 -8.51 14.62
CA VAL A 32 5.91 -8.53 14.37
C VAL A 32 5.36 -7.23 14.95
N ALA A 33 5.01 -6.28 14.10
CA ALA A 33 4.33 -5.07 14.52
C ALA A 33 2.90 -5.45 14.92
N PHE A 34 2.63 -5.42 16.23
CA PHE A 34 1.26 -5.41 16.73
C PHE A 34 0.60 -4.13 16.23
N ALA A 35 -0.61 -4.24 15.68
CA ALA A 35 -1.40 -3.07 15.32
C ALA A 35 -1.63 -2.22 16.57
N ASP A 36 -1.11 -1.00 16.58
CA ASP A 36 -1.35 -0.02 17.64
C ASP A 36 -2.86 0.17 17.80
N SER A 37 -3.37 -0.14 18.99
CA SER A 37 -4.70 0.28 19.40
C SER A 37 -4.81 1.80 19.27
N LEU A 38 -5.88 2.29 18.63
CA LEU A 38 -6.16 3.72 18.45
C LEU A 38 -5.93 4.47 19.78
N PRO A 39 -4.91 5.33 19.89
CA PRO A 39 -4.73 6.11 21.09
C PRO A 39 -5.91 7.07 21.17
N VAL A 40 -6.70 6.97 22.24
CA VAL A 40 -7.60 8.04 22.66
C VAL A 40 -6.72 9.26 22.90
N ARG A 41 -6.56 10.10 21.88
CA ARG A 41 -5.67 11.26 21.89
C ARG A 41 -6.22 12.30 22.84
N MET A 42 -5.59 12.45 24.00
CA MET A 42 -5.76 13.65 24.83
C MET A 42 -5.08 14.82 24.11
N CYS A 43 -5.73 15.99 24.12
CA CYS A 43 -5.36 17.18 23.34
C CYS A 43 -4.04 17.87 23.76
N SER A 44 -3.13 17.16 24.43
CA SER A 44 -1.86 17.70 24.94
C SER A 44 -0.68 17.60 23.96
N GLU A 45 -0.83 16.87 22.85
CA GLU A 45 0.22 16.75 21.84
C GLU A 45 -0.27 17.36 20.52
N SER A 46 0.50 18.30 19.98
CA SER A 46 0.22 18.88 18.67
C SER A 46 0.52 17.81 17.62
N PRO A 47 -0.49 17.23 16.96
CA PRO A 47 -0.24 16.17 16.00
C PRO A 47 0.57 16.75 14.84
N SER A 48 1.79 16.24 14.65
CA SER A 48 2.54 16.49 13.41
C SER A 48 1.63 16.11 12.24
N ALA A 49 1.38 17.06 11.34
CA ALA A 49 0.53 16.80 10.19
C ALA A 49 1.15 15.64 9.39
N PRO A 50 0.38 14.59 9.03
CA PRO A 50 0.94 13.43 8.31
C PRO A 50 1.60 13.85 6.98
N ALA A 51 1.20 15.00 6.43
CA ALA A 51 1.84 15.62 5.27
C ALA A 51 3.33 15.98 5.46
N CYS A 52 3.77 16.27 6.69
CA CYS A 52 5.17 16.62 6.99
C CYS A 52 6.13 15.43 6.91
N ALA A 53 5.62 14.20 6.79
CA ALA A 53 6.40 12.97 6.60
C ALA A 53 6.03 12.24 5.27
N ALA A 54 5.40 12.94 4.33
CA ALA A 54 4.93 12.32 3.08
C ALA A 54 6.10 11.78 2.24
N VAL A 55 6.03 10.49 1.91
CA VAL A 55 7.01 9.80 1.05
C VAL A 55 6.68 10.06 -0.42
N ARG A 56 7.68 9.99 -1.31
CA ARG A 56 7.44 10.04 -2.76
C ARG A 56 6.53 8.91 -3.22
N GLY A 57 5.48 9.25 -3.98
CA GLY A 57 4.65 8.25 -4.66
C GLY A 57 5.40 7.53 -5.77
N ASP A 58 5.18 6.22 -5.87
CA ASP A 58 5.73 5.34 -6.92
C ASP A 58 4.92 5.46 -8.22
N ARG A 59 5.59 5.30 -9.35
CA ARG A 59 4.98 5.11 -10.68
C ARG A 59 5.48 3.80 -11.27
N SER A 60 4.56 2.94 -11.69
CA SER A 60 4.92 1.69 -12.39
C SER A 60 5.44 1.90 -13.82
N GLU A 61 5.08 3.03 -14.46
CA GLU A 61 5.42 3.33 -15.85
C GLU A 61 5.82 4.81 -16.06
N GLY A 62 6.51 5.11 -17.16
CA GLY A 62 6.79 6.48 -17.61
C GLY A 62 8.00 7.13 -16.94
N TRP A 63 7.95 8.45 -16.70
CA TRP A 63 9.06 9.18 -16.07
C TRP A 63 9.05 8.97 -14.56
N VAL A 64 9.75 7.92 -14.09
CA VAL A 64 9.82 7.48 -12.69
C VAL A 64 10.23 8.59 -11.69
N PRO A 65 11.16 9.52 -12.02
CA PRO A 65 11.47 10.68 -11.18
C PRO A 65 10.29 11.66 -10.95
N GLN A 66 9.27 11.66 -11.81
CA GLN A 66 8.16 12.60 -11.72
C GLN A 66 7.13 12.14 -10.68
N THR A 67 6.94 12.93 -9.62
CA THR A 67 5.97 12.65 -8.55
C THR A 67 4.84 13.67 -8.49
N ARG A 68 3.73 13.29 -7.86
CA ARG A 68 2.63 14.20 -7.46
C ARG A 68 2.63 14.27 -5.94
N SER A 69 2.37 15.44 -5.39
CA SER A 69 2.12 15.56 -3.94
C SER A 69 0.78 14.91 -3.60
N GLU A 70 0.69 14.32 -2.41
CA GLU A 70 -0.57 13.79 -1.87
C GLU A 70 -1.59 14.91 -1.67
N VAL A 71 -2.87 14.61 -1.93
CA VAL A 71 -3.95 15.60 -1.81
C VAL A 71 -4.61 15.46 -0.43
N MET A 72 -4.44 16.48 0.41
CA MET A 72 -4.96 16.48 1.79
C MET A 72 -6.18 17.41 1.89
N VAL A 73 -7.25 16.93 2.53
CA VAL A 73 -8.51 17.67 2.72
C VAL A 73 -9.14 17.36 4.08
N GLN A 74 -9.94 18.28 4.62
CA GLN A 74 -10.67 18.07 5.88
C GLN A 74 -12.13 17.63 5.66
N HIS A 75 -12.75 18.04 4.54
CA HIS A 75 -14.21 17.96 4.36
C HIS A 75 -14.64 17.12 3.14
N GLY A 76 -13.71 16.42 2.49
CA GLY A 76 -13.99 15.52 1.37
C GLY A 76 -13.15 15.80 0.12
N VAL A 77 -12.98 14.76 -0.70
CA VAL A 77 -12.20 14.78 -1.95
C VAL A 77 -12.92 13.92 -3.00
N VAL A 78 -12.79 14.29 -4.27
CA VAL A 78 -13.25 13.51 -5.42
C VAL A 78 -12.05 13.21 -6.32
N SER A 79 -11.84 11.92 -6.64
CA SER A 79 -10.75 11.46 -7.51
C SER A 79 -11.33 10.78 -8.75
N THR A 80 -10.97 11.28 -9.93
CA THR A 80 -11.44 10.77 -11.22
C THR A 80 -10.47 11.16 -12.32
N VAL A 81 -10.56 10.47 -13.46
CA VAL A 81 -9.76 10.76 -14.66
C VAL A 81 -10.19 12.05 -15.36
N GLN A 82 -11.43 12.51 -15.14
CA GLN A 82 -12.00 13.68 -15.80
C GLN A 82 -12.05 14.89 -14.84
N PRO A 83 -11.20 15.93 -14.98
CA PRO A 83 -11.19 17.08 -14.08
C PRO A 83 -12.54 17.81 -13.95
N LEU A 84 -13.35 17.87 -15.01
CA LEU A 84 -14.69 18.47 -14.93
C LEU A 84 -15.64 17.67 -14.03
N ALA A 85 -15.54 16.33 -14.05
CA ALA A 85 -16.32 15.47 -13.16
C ALA A 85 -15.84 15.60 -11.71
N ALA A 86 -14.52 15.75 -11.48
CA ALA A 86 -14.00 16.04 -10.15
C ALA A 86 -14.58 17.35 -9.59
N MET A 87 -14.70 18.38 -10.43
CA MET A 87 -15.33 19.64 -10.03
C MET A 87 -16.83 19.49 -9.78
N ALA A 88 -17.56 18.70 -10.58
CA ALA A 88 -18.99 18.45 -10.36
C ALA A 88 -19.23 17.80 -8.99
N GLY A 89 -18.54 16.70 -8.69
CA GLY A 89 -18.64 16.03 -7.39
C GLY A 89 -18.18 16.93 -6.23
N ALA A 90 -17.09 17.69 -6.40
CA ALA A 90 -16.64 18.64 -5.38
C ALA A 90 -17.69 19.72 -5.09
N ARG A 91 -18.42 20.20 -6.10
CA ARG A 91 -19.50 21.19 -5.94
C ARG A 91 -20.68 20.60 -5.16
N ILE A 92 -21.01 19.33 -5.36
CA ILE A 92 -22.03 18.63 -4.56
C ILE A 92 -21.61 18.52 -3.09
N LEU A 93 -20.35 18.14 -2.82
CA LEU A 93 -19.82 18.13 -1.45
C LEU A 93 -19.89 19.53 -0.80
N MET A 94 -19.54 20.58 -1.54
CA MET A 94 -19.63 21.97 -1.05
C MET A 94 -21.08 22.42 -0.79
N GLN A 95 -22.06 21.85 -1.48
CA GLN A 95 -23.49 22.13 -1.26
C GLN A 95 -24.07 21.35 -0.07
N GLY A 96 -23.27 20.52 0.59
CA GLY A 96 -23.70 19.68 1.71
C GLY A 96 -24.20 18.28 1.30
N GLY A 97 -24.00 17.89 0.04
CA GLY A 97 -24.24 16.52 -0.41
C GLY A 97 -23.24 15.54 0.20
N ASN A 98 -23.63 14.27 0.29
CA ASN A 98 -22.78 13.21 0.84
C ASN A 98 -21.82 12.64 -0.24
N ALA A 99 -20.96 11.69 0.16
CA ALA A 99 -20.00 11.06 -0.76
C ALA A 99 -20.65 10.24 -1.89
N ILE A 100 -21.85 9.68 -1.66
CA ILE A 100 -22.62 8.96 -2.66
C ILE A 100 -23.21 9.94 -3.68
N ASP A 101 -23.78 11.05 -3.23
CA ASP A 101 -24.31 12.10 -4.10
C ASP A 101 -23.21 12.65 -5.02
N ALA A 102 -22.02 12.88 -4.46
CA ALA A 102 -20.85 13.35 -5.20
C ALA A 102 -20.28 12.33 -6.20
N ALA A 103 -20.54 11.03 -6.00
CA ALA A 103 -20.12 9.97 -6.91
C ALA A 103 -21.09 9.77 -8.08
N VAL A 104 -22.37 10.17 -7.92
CA VAL A 104 -23.40 10.08 -8.97
C VAL A 104 -23.35 11.29 -9.92
N ALA A 105 -22.87 12.44 -9.45
CA ALA A 105 -22.78 13.70 -10.19
C ALA A 105 -21.73 13.68 -11.31
#